data_AF-A0A971JST5-F1
#
_entry.id   AF-A0A971JST5-F1
#
_cell.length_a   1.000
_cell.length_b   1.000
_cell.length_c   1.000
_cell.angle_alpha   90.00
_cell.angle_beta   90.00
_cell.angle_gamma   90.00
#
_symmetry.space_group_name_H-M   'P 1'
#
loop_
_entity.id
_entity.type
_entity.pdbx_description
1 polymer ?
#
loop_
_entity_poly.entity_id
_entity_poly.type
_entity_poly.pdbx_seq_one_letter_code
_entity_poly.pdbx_strand_id
1 'polypeptide(L)'
;MDEDIDSLRQQIYEEVHIGKCSRGWKFLFAPNPQFYQERKDSVLAFIHSEGWILMDEYGESIDPDKFWEEYVVSQEKGFTIATYQEWQIQHGETIQSRAASFEHETAEGLRFANDADFS
;
A
#
# COMPACT_ATOMS: atom_id res chain seq x y z
N MET A 1 -3.01 -29.72 -25.74
CA MET A 1 -1.75 -28.94 -25.71
C MET A 1 -2.19 -27.61 -25.15
N ASP A 2 -2.45 -27.62 -23.85
CA ASP A 2 -3.21 -26.58 -23.12
C ASP A 2 -2.42 -26.08 -21.90
N GLU A 3 -1.23 -26.65 -21.68
CA GLU A 3 -0.18 -26.08 -20.83
C GLU A 3 0.53 -25.00 -21.65
N ASP A 4 0.01 -23.77 -21.68
CA ASP A 4 0.85 -22.56 -21.64
C ASP A 4 0.08 -21.24 -21.82
N ILE A 5 -1.23 -21.21 -22.09
CA ILE A 5 -1.90 -19.91 -22.26
C ILE A 5 -1.94 -19.12 -20.95
N ASP A 6 -2.22 -19.77 -19.82
CA ASP A 6 -2.25 -19.10 -18.52
C ASP A 6 -0.84 -18.76 -18.00
N SER A 7 0.17 -19.59 -18.31
CA SER A 7 1.59 -19.33 -18.04
C SER A 7 2.14 -18.17 -18.88
N LEU A 8 1.76 -18.09 -20.18
CA LEU A 8 2.06 -16.96 -21.05
C LEU A 8 1.31 -15.69 -20.64
N ARG A 9 0.05 -15.79 -20.18
CA ARG A 9 -0.69 -14.65 -19.63
C ARG A 9 -0.02 -14.07 -18.40
N GLN A 10 0.52 -14.92 -17.52
CA GLN A 10 1.28 -14.50 -16.34
C GLN A 10 2.62 -13.83 -16.71
N GLN A 11 3.17 -14.11 -17.90
CA GLN A 11 4.36 -13.46 -18.44
C GLN A 11 4.10 -12.13 -19.18
N ILE A 12 2.84 -11.70 -19.36
CA ILE A 12 2.49 -10.53 -20.21
C ILE A 12 2.16 -9.27 -19.40
N TYR A 13 1.97 -9.38 -18.08
CA TYR A 13 1.60 -8.23 -17.24
C TYR A 13 2.69 -7.91 -16.22
N GLU A 14 3.11 -6.65 -16.18
CA GLU A 14 3.93 -6.11 -15.10
C GLU A 14 3.00 -5.84 -13.92
N GLU A 15 3.22 -6.52 -12.79
CA GLU A 15 2.50 -6.26 -11.55
C GLU A 15 3.30 -5.29 -10.69
N VAL A 16 2.66 -4.19 -10.28
CA VAL A 16 3.26 -3.18 -9.41
C VAL A 16 2.54 -3.18 -8.07
N HIS A 17 3.25 -3.58 -7.01
CA HIS A 17 2.72 -3.47 -5.66
C HIS A 17 2.76 -2.02 -5.19
N ILE A 18 1.59 -1.40 -5.03
CA ILE A 18 1.50 0.02 -4.66
C ILE A 18 1.57 0.27 -3.14
N GLY A 19 1.31 -0.76 -2.34
CA GLY A 19 1.25 -0.65 -0.88
C GLY A 19 0.30 -1.65 -0.25
N LYS A 20 0.10 -1.51 1.05
CA LYS A 20 -0.74 -2.42 1.85
C LYS A 20 -1.60 -1.69 2.87
N CYS A 21 -2.75 -2.28 3.14
CA CYS A 21 -3.58 -2.03 4.33
C CYS A 21 -4.08 -3.39 4.84
N SER A 22 -3.57 -3.88 5.96
CA SER A 22 -4.00 -5.16 6.53
C SER A 22 -4.37 -5.00 8.00
N ARG A 23 -5.18 -5.90 8.56
CA ARG A 23 -5.33 -6.12 10.02
C ARG A 23 -5.50 -4.86 10.88
N GLY A 24 -6.25 -3.87 10.41
CA GLY A 24 -6.50 -2.62 11.15
C GLY A 24 -5.35 -1.62 11.09
N TRP A 25 -4.45 -1.71 10.11
CA TRP A 25 -3.43 -0.71 9.81
C TRP A 25 -3.94 0.30 8.79
N LYS A 26 -3.54 1.56 8.95
CA LYS A 26 -3.71 2.60 7.93
C LYS A 26 -2.90 2.27 6.68
N PHE A 27 -3.40 2.66 5.50
CA PHE A 27 -2.72 2.39 4.24
C PHE A 27 -1.29 2.95 4.24
N LEU A 28 -0.37 2.16 3.70
CA LEU A 28 1.06 2.46 3.61
C LEU A 28 1.53 2.16 2.19
N PHE A 29 1.98 3.20 1.48
CA PHE A 29 2.50 3.10 0.12
C PHE A 29 3.89 2.48 0.09
N ALA A 30 4.17 1.66 -0.93
CA ALA A 30 5.52 1.22 -1.25
C ALA A 30 6.26 2.32 -2.02
N PRO A 31 7.54 2.63 -1.74
CA PRO A 31 8.34 3.53 -2.58
C PRO A 31 8.56 2.92 -3.96
N ASN A 32 8.20 3.66 -5.01
CA ASN A 32 8.43 3.20 -6.38
C ASN A 32 8.78 4.34 -7.34
N PRO A 33 10.02 4.88 -7.29
CA PRO A 33 10.43 6.06 -8.06
C PRO A 33 10.41 5.85 -9.58
N GLN A 34 10.29 4.61 -10.06
CA GLN A 34 10.09 4.31 -11.48
C GLN A 34 8.70 4.73 -11.96
N PHE A 35 7.68 4.62 -11.09
CA PHE A 35 6.28 4.86 -11.46
C PHE A 35 5.70 6.13 -10.81
N TYR A 36 6.09 6.44 -9.58
CA TYR A 36 5.62 7.62 -8.87
C TYR A 36 6.61 8.13 -7.82
N GLN A 37 6.54 9.44 -7.55
CA GLN A 37 7.22 10.09 -6.45
C GLN A 37 6.36 10.05 -5.18
N GLU A 38 6.98 10.27 -4.03
CA GLU A 38 6.32 10.32 -2.71
C GLU A 38 5.55 11.63 -2.50
N ARG A 39 4.57 11.90 -3.37
CA ARG A 39 3.69 13.07 -3.34
C ARG A 39 2.36 12.77 -4.00
N LYS A 40 1.30 13.40 -3.52
CA LYS A 40 -0.10 13.12 -3.86
C LYS A 40 -0.36 13.13 -5.36
N ASP A 41 0.01 14.21 -6.04
CA ASP A 41 -0.26 14.35 -7.47
C ASP A 41 0.42 13.25 -8.30
N SER A 42 1.61 12.79 -7.87
CA SER A 42 2.34 11.75 -8.60
C SER A 42 1.69 10.38 -8.41
N VAL A 43 1.23 10.06 -7.19
CA VAL A 43 0.52 8.80 -6.92
C VAL A 43 -0.82 8.79 -7.63
N LEU A 44 -1.59 9.88 -7.55
CA LEU A 44 -2.86 10.02 -8.26
C LEU A 44 -2.66 9.86 -9.79
N ALA A 45 -1.68 10.54 -10.37
CA ALA A 45 -1.40 10.39 -11.80
C ALA A 45 -1.07 8.93 -12.18
N PHE A 46 -0.39 8.19 -11.31
CA PHE A 46 -0.08 6.78 -11.54
C PHE A 46 -1.32 5.87 -11.43
N ILE A 47 -2.11 5.97 -10.35
CA ILE A 47 -3.27 5.08 -10.16
C ILE A 47 -4.40 5.34 -11.18
N HIS A 48 -4.44 6.54 -11.76
CA HIS A 48 -5.37 6.90 -12.85
C HIS A 48 -4.78 6.72 -14.25
N SER A 49 -3.55 6.22 -14.37
CA SER A 49 -2.91 6.07 -15.67
C SER A 49 -3.59 4.99 -16.51
N GLU A 50 -3.75 5.27 -17.81
CA GLU A 50 -4.36 4.32 -18.75
C GLU A 50 -3.53 3.03 -18.83
N GLY A 51 -4.22 1.89 -18.90
CA GLY A 51 -3.59 0.57 -19.04
C GLY A 51 -3.30 -0.15 -17.72
N TRP A 52 -3.45 0.53 -16.58
CA TRP A 52 -3.35 -0.09 -15.26
C TRP A 52 -4.73 -0.39 -14.68
N ILE A 53 -4.82 -1.52 -13.97
CA ILE A 53 -6.01 -1.90 -13.22
C ILE A 53 -5.57 -2.03 -11.77
N LEU A 54 -6.18 -1.23 -10.89
CA LEU A 54 -5.96 -1.37 -9.46
C LEU A 54 -6.72 -2.59 -8.95
N MET A 55 -6.03 -3.45 -8.19
CA MET A 55 -6.60 -4.67 -7.63
C MET A 55 -6.22 -4.81 -6.14
N ASP A 56 -7.07 -5.52 -5.39
CA ASP A 56 -6.74 -5.95 -4.03
C ASP A 56 -5.95 -7.29 -4.01
N GLU A 57 -5.63 -7.78 -2.81
CA GLU A 57 -4.89 -9.03 -2.62
C GLU A 57 -5.67 -10.30 -3.05
N TYR A 58 -6.98 -10.18 -3.29
CA TYR A 58 -7.84 -11.26 -3.75
C TYR A 58 -8.10 -11.20 -5.26
N GLY A 59 -7.51 -10.22 -5.96
CA GLY A 59 -7.67 -10.00 -7.40
C GLY A 59 -8.96 -9.26 -7.77
N GLU A 60 -9.65 -8.64 -6.81
CA GLU A 60 -10.82 -7.82 -7.07
C GLU A 60 -10.38 -6.42 -7.54
N SER A 61 -10.95 -5.94 -8.64
CA SER A 61 -10.66 -4.60 -9.14
C SER A 61 -11.26 -3.52 -8.24
N ILE A 62 -10.44 -2.54 -7.89
CA ILE A 62 -10.85 -1.38 -7.09
C ILE A 62 -10.86 -0.15 -7.99
N ASP A 63 -11.92 0.66 -7.85
CA ASP A 63 -11.99 1.97 -8.49
C ASP A 63 -10.97 2.93 -7.86
N PRO A 64 -10.10 3.61 -8.65
CA PRO A 64 -9.05 4.46 -8.10
C PRO A 64 -9.55 5.60 -7.19
N ASP A 65 -10.70 6.21 -7.51
CA ASP A 65 -11.28 7.27 -6.69
C ASP A 65 -11.77 6.71 -5.35
N LYS A 66 -12.47 5.57 -5.38
CA LYS A 66 -12.88 4.87 -4.15
C LYS A 66 -11.68 4.41 -3.32
N PHE A 67 -10.63 3.92 -3.95
CA PHE A 67 -9.40 3.57 -3.26
C PHE A 67 -8.86 4.78 -2.48
N TRP A 68 -8.80 5.93 -3.15
CA TRP A 68 -8.30 7.15 -2.54
C TRP A 68 -9.19 7.62 -1.38
N GLU A 69 -10.51 7.63 -1.57
CA GLU A 69 -11.46 8.04 -0.54
C GLU A 69 -11.45 7.09 0.67
N GLU A 70 -11.56 5.78 0.44
CA GLU A 70 -11.73 4.80 1.51
C GLU A 70 -10.42 4.46 2.23
N TYR A 71 -9.31 4.31 1.52
CA TYR A 71 -8.06 3.82 2.13
C TYR A 71 -7.06 4.93 2.43
N VAL A 72 -7.08 6.01 1.65
CA VAL A 72 -6.09 7.09 1.77
C VAL A 72 -6.64 8.28 2.54
N VAL A 73 -7.88 8.71 2.26
CA VAL A 73 -8.52 9.87 2.93
C VAL A 73 -9.24 9.45 4.21
N SER A 74 -9.96 8.32 4.21
CA SER A 74 -10.69 7.81 5.39
C SER A 74 -9.74 7.16 6.41
N GLN A 75 -8.78 7.95 6.88
CA GLN A 75 -7.75 7.62 7.88
C GLN A 75 -8.32 7.59 9.31
N GLU A 76 -9.64 7.57 9.49
CA GLU A 76 -10.28 7.63 10.80
C GLU A 76 -10.13 6.33 11.59
N LYS A 77 -9.87 5.20 10.92
CA LYS A 77 -9.75 3.89 11.54
C LYS A 77 -8.43 3.24 11.15
N GLY A 78 -7.73 2.74 12.16
CA GLY A 78 -6.54 1.93 12.02
C GLY A 78 -5.29 2.53 12.67
N PHE A 79 -4.29 1.69 12.83
CA PHE A 79 -3.05 2.02 13.51
C PHE A 79 -2.00 2.58 12.54
N THR A 80 -1.24 3.56 13.02
CA THR A 80 0.13 3.81 12.57
C THR A 80 1.09 3.00 13.44
N ILE A 81 2.37 2.95 13.09
CA ILE A 81 3.36 2.30 13.97
C ILE A 81 3.33 2.93 15.37
N ALA A 82 3.31 4.26 15.43
CA ALA A 82 3.29 5.00 16.67
C ALA A 82 2.03 4.67 17.50
N THR A 83 0.84 4.73 16.89
CA THR A 83 -0.40 4.49 17.64
C THR A 83 -0.58 3.02 18.01
N TYR A 84 -0.03 2.09 17.22
CA TYR A 84 0.00 0.67 17.60
C TYR A 84 0.90 0.43 18.80
N GLN A 85 2.10 1.04 18.85
CA GLN A 85 3.00 0.90 19.98
C GLN A 85 2.38 1.47 21.27
N GLU A 86 1.73 2.63 21.19
CA GLU A 86 0.97 3.19 22.31
C GLU A 86 -0.14 2.24 22.77
N TRP A 87 -0.89 1.65 21.82
CA TRP A 87 -1.91 0.66 22.13
C TRP A 87 -1.31 -0.57 22.82
N GLN A 88 -0.18 -1.10 22.32
CA GLN A 88 0.50 -2.25 22.93
C GLN A 88 0.92 -1.96 24.38
N ILE A 89 1.49 -0.77 24.64
CA ILE A 89 1.88 -0.33 25.98
C ILE A 89 0.66 -0.27 26.91
N GLN A 90 -0.45 0.30 26.44
CA GLN A 90 -1.68 0.43 27.22
C GLN A 90 -2.32 -0.92 27.55
N HIS A 91 -2.13 -1.94 26.71
CA HIS A 91 -2.73 -3.26 26.86
C HIS A 91 -1.77 -4.29 27.47
N GLY A 92 -0.55 -3.89 27.85
CA GLY A 92 0.44 -4.79 28.46
C GLY A 92 1.03 -5.81 27.49
N GLU A 93 0.94 -5.54 26.19
CA GLU A 93 1.50 -6.37 25.13
C GLU A 93 3.01 -6.16 24.99
N THR A 94 3.74 -7.18 24.54
CA THR A 94 5.17 -7.03 24.24
C THR A 94 5.34 -6.21 22.95
N ILE A 95 6.10 -5.12 23.03
CA ILE A 95 6.42 -4.28 21.85
C ILE A 95 7.16 -5.14 20.82
N GLN A 96 6.54 -5.37 19.67
CA GLN A 96 7.18 -6.11 18.58
C GLN A 96 8.16 -5.15 17.87
N SER A 97 9.43 -5.21 18.25
CA SER A 97 10.47 -4.22 17.90
C SER A 97 10.98 -4.26 16.46
N ARG A 98 10.38 -5.03 15.55
CA ARG A 98 10.88 -5.17 14.17
C ARG A 98 10.14 -4.34 13.12
N ALA A 99 8.91 -3.91 13.40
CA ALA A 99 8.13 -3.07 12.49
C ALA A 99 8.40 -1.57 12.65
N ALA A 100 9.08 -1.17 13.73
CA ALA A 100 9.18 0.21 14.20
C ALA A 100 9.96 1.20 13.30
N SER A 101 10.60 0.72 12.23
CA SER A 101 11.64 1.48 11.52
C SER A 101 11.26 1.91 10.10
N PHE A 102 10.08 1.55 9.61
CA PHE A 102 9.88 1.47 8.15
C PHE A 102 8.72 2.27 7.61
N GLU A 103 8.33 3.39 8.24
CA GLU A 103 7.46 4.35 7.57
C GLU A 103 7.88 5.80 7.83
N HIS A 104 7.55 6.67 6.87
CA HIS A 104 7.58 8.11 7.03
C HIS A 104 6.31 8.72 6.42
N GLU A 105 5.97 9.93 6.85
CA GLU A 105 4.83 10.69 6.36
C GLU A 105 5.30 11.92 5.59
N THR A 106 4.71 12.15 4.42
CA THR A 106 5.00 13.33 3.60
C THR A 106 4.29 14.56 4.17
N ALA A 107 4.65 15.75 3.69
CA ALA A 107 3.96 16.99 4.08
C ALA A 107 2.46 17.00 3.73
N GLU A 108 2.03 16.11 2.83
CA GLU A 108 0.63 15.96 2.39
C GLU A 108 -0.13 14.89 3.18
N GLY A 109 0.48 14.28 4.20
CA GLY A 109 -0.13 13.25 5.04
C GLY A 109 -0.11 11.85 4.43
N LEU A 110 0.62 11.63 3.33
CA LEU A 110 0.79 10.30 2.73
C LEU A 110 1.86 9.53 3.47
N ARG A 111 1.61 8.25 3.71
CA ARG A 111 2.52 7.38 4.45
C ARG A 111 3.21 6.44 3.48
N PHE A 112 4.54 6.42 3.51
CA PHE A 112 5.38 5.56 2.68
C PHE A 112 6.26 4.68 3.52
N ALA A 113 6.56 3.48 3.03
CA ALA A 113 7.57 2.65 3.63
C ALA A 113 8.98 3.26 3.45
N ASN A 114 9.92 2.96 4.36
CA ASN A 114 11.31 3.42 4.19
C ASN A 114 12.17 2.52 3.28
N ASP A 115 11.70 1.33 2.94
CA ASP A 115 12.38 0.39 2.05
C ASP A 115 11.38 -0.20 1.05
N ALA A 116 11.87 -0.50 -0.15
CA ALA A 116 11.12 -1.16 -1.22
C ALA A 116 10.99 -2.68 -0.99
N ASP A 117 11.73 -3.25 -0.04
CA ASP A 117 11.58 -4.64 0.43
C ASP A 117 10.31 -4.80 1.31
N PHE A 118 9.18 -4.46 0.70
CA PHE A 118 7.85 -4.89 1.10
C PHE A 118 7.55 -6.17 0.33
N SER A 119 7.91 -7.31 0.91
CA SER A 119 7.49 -8.64 0.47
C SER A 119 6.52 -9.28 1.46
#